data_AF-A0AAU1G992-F1
#
_entry.id   AF-A0AAU1G992-F1
#
_cell.length_a   1.000
_cell.length_b   1.000
_cell.length_c   1.000
_cell.angle_alpha   90.00
_cell.angle_beta   90.00
_cell.angle_gamma   90.00
#
_symmetry.space_group_name_H-M   'P 1'
#
loop_
_entity.id
_entity.type
_entity.pdbx_description
1 polymer ?
#
loop_
_entity_poly.entity_id
_entity_poly.type
_entity_poly.pdbx_seq_one_letter_code
_entity_poly.pdbx_strand_id
1 'polypeptide(L)'
;MANTRVVTVGAPDDLGLRKVLIDGRSVGRVWSDKELKELLSREGVADGHPIHWLGEDGTVWPDQAWLRRSTGFCVVAGLLVTAFPLFQIGIADSGDALTYGGRIAGLTILVVAVVELIAAAAAVDFWETRRWRYSGVVVLVGVVIAFLCSMSVLLLQIGERFTGYTLIGMALAVWSSVALFELVRYRAWKGLRIPRKIAIGVIVSTLLAAANLAYSQVYVPYVTTPLIQSGAEFKEANIEKDGAPMYVTVHLYVKNAGQVPVYVLASIYWIHGAPASPPDVKMADYDLIYDGEFVQPGLALNPGEEVAQDAVVEIKDPVGRGYEAIRAQAEVYVIRKDRMMMTSDYERSKVEGRRLEAKHEKGDPPHAKYRYRAEISNSSEILNVTRGRQRVTVWKVAGGEWPHINVDVSPPGERISFDPNRPYANEKAIERYGLTQVRGTTAETPYKELLEKARSTGKAAGPAE
;
A
#
# COMPACT_ATOMS: atom_id res chain seq x y z
N MET A 1 46.11 37.00 -53.78
CA MET A 1 44.87 36.25 -54.05
C MET A 1 44.18 36.05 -52.71
N ALA A 2 42.98 36.61 -52.53
CA ALA A 2 42.22 36.43 -51.30
C ALA A 2 41.82 34.95 -51.19
N ASN A 3 42.14 34.30 -50.06
CA ASN A 3 41.71 32.92 -49.81
C ASN A 3 40.18 32.89 -49.83
N THR A 4 39.61 32.28 -50.87
CA THR A 4 38.17 32.03 -50.95
C THR A 4 37.83 31.05 -49.84
N ARG A 5 36.90 31.43 -48.94
CA ARG A 5 36.51 30.56 -47.82
C ARG A 5 35.92 29.27 -48.35
N VAL A 6 36.23 28.14 -47.73
CA VAL A 6 35.68 26.84 -48.15
C VAL A 6 34.53 26.47 -47.21
N VAL A 7 33.31 26.54 -47.72
CA VAL A 7 32.11 26.10 -46.98
C VAL A 7 31.81 24.65 -47.34
N THR A 8 31.82 23.78 -46.34
CA THR A 8 31.47 22.36 -46.50
C THR A 8 30.29 22.01 -45.61
N VAL A 9 29.23 21.46 -46.21
CA VAL A 9 28.07 20.95 -45.48
C VAL A 9 28.13 19.43 -45.46
N GLY A 10 28.19 18.86 -44.25
CA GLY A 10 28.23 17.42 -44.02
C GLY A 10 26.96 16.70 -44.46
N ALA A 11 27.06 15.37 -44.53
CA ALA A 11 25.89 14.50 -44.71
C ALA A 11 24.91 14.69 -43.55
N PRO A 12 23.60 14.54 -43.80
CA PRO A 12 22.60 14.57 -42.74
C PRO A 12 22.89 13.46 -41.73
N ASP A 13 22.74 13.76 -40.44
CA ASP A 13 22.77 12.73 -39.41
C ASP A 13 21.47 11.90 -39.39
N ASP A 14 21.38 10.96 -38.46
CA ASP A 14 20.22 10.06 -38.31
C ASP A 14 18.88 10.83 -38.07
N LEU A 15 18.90 12.15 -37.81
CA LEU A 15 17.70 13.00 -37.70
C LEU A 15 17.54 14.02 -38.84
N GLY A 16 18.54 14.16 -39.73
CA GLY A 16 18.54 15.16 -40.80
C GLY A 16 19.37 16.42 -40.53
N LEU A 17 20.13 16.47 -39.42
CA LEU A 17 20.94 17.63 -39.06
C LEU A 17 22.26 17.59 -39.83
N ARG A 18 22.59 18.67 -40.53
CA ARG A 18 23.84 18.77 -41.30
C ARG A 18 24.86 19.63 -40.55
N LYS A 19 26.09 19.13 -40.42
CA LYS A 19 27.20 19.86 -39.80
C LYS A 19 27.81 20.82 -40.83
N VAL A 20 27.95 22.10 -40.47
CA VAL A 20 28.55 23.12 -41.35
C VAL A 20 29.97 23.41 -40.90
N LEU A 21 30.90 23.30 -41.85
CA LEU A 21 32.32 23.59 -41.70
C LEU A 21 32.67 24.80 -42.57
N ILE A 22 33.34 25.80 -42.02
CA ILE A 22 33.94 26.90 -42.76
C ILE A 22 35.45 26.82 -42.53
N ASP A 23 36.22 26.72 -43.63
CA ASP A 23 37.68 26.58 -43.59
C ASP A 23 38.15 25.42 -42.70
N GLY A 24 37.39 24.30 -42.74
CA GLY A 24 37.65 23.11 -41.92
C GLY A 24 37.21 23.21 -40.45
N ARG A 25 36.79 24.40 -39.97
CA ARG A 25 36.27 24.59 -38.60
C ARG A 25 34.76 24.42 -38.56
N SER A 26 34.26 23.65 -37.59
CA SER A 26 32.82 23.53 -37.34
C SER A 26 32.26 24.84 -36.82
N VAL A 27 31.37 25.48 -37.60
CA VAL A 27 30.72 26.75 -37.23
C VAL A 27 29.32 26.54 -36.68
N GLY A 28 28.66 25.44 -37.06
CA GLY A 28 27.32 25.16 -36.57
C GLY A 28 26.72 23.88 -37.16
N ARG A 29 25.43 23.72 -36.92
CA ARG A 29 24.62 22.65 -37.49
C ARG A 29 23.27 23.23 -37.87
N VAL A 30 22.70 22.77 -38.99
CA VAL A 30 21.49 23.35 -39.58
C VAL A 30 20.56 22.25 -40.08
N TRP A 31 19.25 22.53 -40.02
CA TRP A 31 18.18 21.63 -40.44
C TRP A 31 17.54 22.00 -41.77
N SER A 32 17.71 23.25 -42.19
CA SER A 32 17.09 23.79 -43.39
C SER A 32 18.00 24.77 -44.11
N ASP A 33 17.69 25.02 -45.38
CA ASP A 33 18.36 26.04 -46.18
C ASP A 33 18.26 27.44 -45.56
N LYS A 34 17.13 27.75 -44.91
CA LYS A 34 16.95 29.03 -44.20
C LYS A 34 17.94 29.18 -43.05
N GLU A 35 18.07 28.15 -42.22
CA GLU A 35 19.04 28.16 -41.11
C GLU A 35 20.48 28.18 -41.62
N LEU A 36 20.77 27.49 -42.74
CA LEU A 36 22.06 27.56 -43.40
C LEU A 36 22.40 28.98 -43.82
N LYS A 37 21.47 29.68 -44.49
CA LYS A 37 21.64 31.08 -44.89
C LYS A 37 21.84 32.00 -43.69
N GLU A 38 21.03 31.85 -42.64
CA GLU A 38 21.20 32.62 -41.40
C GLU A 38 22.56 32.37 -40.73
N LEU A 39 23.03 31.12 -40.71
CA LEU A 39 24.34 30.76 -40.16
C LEU A 39 25.50 31.33 -41.00
N LEU A 40 25.42 31.20 -42.33
CA LEU A 40 26.44 31.72 -43.25
C LEU A 40 26.52 33.24 -43.21
N SER A 41 25.37 33.92 -43.13
CA SER A 41 25.28 35.38 -42.98
C SER A 41 25.95 35.84 -41.68
N ARG A 42 25.71 35.14 -40.55
CA ARG A 42 26.36 35.42 -39.26
C ARG A 42 27.87 35.26 -39.29
N GLU A 43 28.37 34.34 -40.11
CA GLU A 43 29.81 34.10 -40.29
C GLU A 43 30.44 35.01 -41.36
N GLY A 44 29.66 35.91 -41.98
CA GLY A 44 30.14 36.86 -42.99
C GLY A 44 30.40 36.22 -44.36
N VAL A 45 29.74 35.11 -44.67
CA VAL A 45 29.79 34.48 -45.99
C VAL A 45 28.69 35.10 -46.87
N ALA A 46 29.07 35.59 -48.04
CA ALA A 46 28.13 36.22 -48.97
C ALA A 46 27.08 35.22 -49.51
N ASP A 47 25.88 35.72 -49.79
CA ASP A 47 24.84 34.92 -50.44
C ASP A 47 25.31 34.42 -51.82
N GLY A 48 25.02 33.14 -52.12
CA GLY A 48 25.45 32.50 -53.36
C GLY A 48 26.90 31.98 -53.36
N HIS A 49 27.61 32.03 -52.22
CA HIS A 49 28.92 31.40 -52.09
C HIS A 49 28.84 29.90 -52.44
N PRO A 50 29.79 29.34 -53.22
CA PRO A 50 29.80 27.91 -53.53
C PRO A 50 29.89 27.08 -52.25
N ILE A 51 29.00 26.08 -52.13
CA ILE A 51 28.91 25.17 -51.00
C ILE A 51 29.30 23.77 -51.46
N HIS A 52 30.27 23.16 -50.78
CA HIS A 52 30.64 21.78 -51.02
C HIS A 52 29.77 20.85 -50.15
N TRP A 53 28.94 20.03 -50.79
CA TRP A 53 28.07 19.08 -50.10
C TRP A 53 28.76 17.72 -49.98
N LEU A 54 28.96 17.24 -48.76
CA LEU A 54 29.42 15.89 -48.49
C LEU A 54 28.19 14.98 -48.38
N GLY A 55 27.84 14.27 -49.45
CA GLY A 55 26.66 13.39 -49.50
C GLY A 55 25.60 13.87 -50.48
N GLU A 56 24.32 13.85 -50.07
CA GLU A 56 23.20 14.36 -50.86
C GLU A 56 23.26 15.89 -51.01
N ASP A 57 22.77 16.39 -52.15
CA ASP A 57 22.79 17.81 -52.54
C ASP A 57 21.95 18.72 -51.63
N GLY A 58 22.01 20.04 -51.89
CA GLY A 58 21.28 21.05 -51.13
C GLY A 58 19.76 21.09 -51.37
N THR A 59 19.24 20.26 -52.27
CA THR A 59 17.79 20.16 -52.53
C THR A 59 17.11 19.13 -51.62
N VAL A 60 17.88 18.15 -51.13
CA VAL A 60 17.38 17.12 -50.22
C VAL A 60 17.69 17.50 -48.77
N TRP A 61 16.70 18.11 -48.12
CA TRP A 61 16.67 18.28 -46.67
C TRP A 61 15.75 17.21 -46.09
N PRO A 62 16.27 16.09 -45.56
CA PRO A 62 15.43 15.02 -45.01
C PRO A 62 14.71 15.41 -43.70
N ASP A 63 14.69 16.71 -43.34
CA ASP A 63 14.02 17.18 -42.14
C ASP A 63 12.51 17.02 -42.26
N GLN A 64 12.00 15.93 -41.70
CA GLN A 64 10.58 15.78 -41.41
C GLN A 64 10.25 16.57 -40.14
N ALA A 65 10.32 17.90 -40.22
CA ALA A 65 10.19 18.79 -39.06
C ALA A 65 8.89 18.56 -38.28
N TRP A 66 7.80 18.22 -38.98
CA TRP A 66 6.53 17.88 -38.35
C TRP A 66 6.60 16.56 -37.57
N LEU A 67 7.17 15.49 -38.15
CA LEU A 67 7.36 14.22 -37.45
C LEU A 67 8.27 14.39 -36.23
N ARG A 68 9.36 15.16 -36.36
CA ARG A 68 10.29 15.46 -35.27
C ARG A 68 9.59 16.16 -34.10
N ARG A 69 8.83 17.23 -34.40
CA ARG A 69 8.08 17.99 -33.39
C ARG A 69 6.98 17.16 -32.74
N SER A 70 6.23 16.38 -33.52
CA SER A 70 5.20 15.49 -32.98
C SER A 70 5.81 14.43 -32.08
N THR A 71 6.93 13.81 -32.48
CA THR A 71 7.64 12.81 -31.65
C THR A 71 8.16 13.44 -30.36
N GLY A 72 8.84 14.60 -30.46
CA GLY A 72 9.33 15.32 -29.29
C GLY A 72 8.20 15.72 -28.34
N PHE A 73 7.10 16.23 -28.86
CA PHE A 73 5.91 16.55 -28.06
C PHE A 73 5.33 15.32 -27.36
N CYS A 74 5.15 14.20 -28.09
CA CYS A 74 4.68 12.94 -27.51
C CYS A 74 5.62 12.41 -26.42
N VAL A 75 6.94 12.58 -26.59
CA VAL A 75 7.91 12.16 -25.57
C VAL A 75 7.82 13.05 -24.34
N VAL A 76 7.80 14.38 -24.50
CA VAL A 76 7.62 15.33 -23.39
C VAL A 76 6.32 15.05 -22.63
N ALA A 77 5.21 14.88 -23.35
CA ALA A 77 3.91 14.63 -22.76
C ALA A 77 3.91 13.34 -21.92
N GLY A 78 4.45 12.23 -22.43
CA GLY A 78 4.48 10.98 -21.67
C GLY A 78 5.40 11.04 -20.44
N LEU A 79 6.53 11.74 -20.51
CA LEU A 79 7.41 11.96 -19.34
C LEU A 79 6.69 12.81 -18.28
N LEU A 80 5.97 13.86 -18.67
CA LEU A 80 5.18 14.68 -17.73
C LEU A 80 4.02 13.90 -17.11
N VAL A 81 3.30 13.11 -17.92
CA VAL A 81 2.22 12.23 -17.45
C VAL A 81 2.75 11.16 -16.48
N THR A 82 4.01 10.73 -16.64
CA THR A 82 4.67 9.82 -15.70
C THR A 82 5.14 10.56 -14.43
N ALA A 83 5.73 11.74 -14.57
CA ALA A 83 6.26 12.52 -13.45
C ALA A 83 5.16 12.95 -12.48
N PHE A 84 3.97 13.31 -12.97
CA PHE A 84 2.86 13.77 -12.15
C PHE A 84 2.43 12.78 -11.04
N PRO A 85 2.05 11.52 -11.35
CA PRO A 85 1.69 10.55 -10.32
C PRO A 85 2.89 10.18 -9.43
N LEU A 86 4.11 10.12 -9.96
CA LEU A 86 5.30 9.89 -9.14
C LEU A 86 5.49 11.02 -8.12
N PHE A 87 5.28 12.27 -8.52
CA PHE A 87 5.38 13.41 -7.62
C PHE A 87 4.30 13.38 -6.53
N GLN A 88 3.05 13.06 -6.89
CA GLN A 88 1.96 12.91 -5.91
C GLN A 88 2.23 11.79 -4.91
N ILE A 89 2.60 10.60 -5.40
CA ILE A 89 2.94 9.44 -4.56
C ILE A 89 4.15 9.77 -3.67
N GLY A 90 5.20 10.37 -4.24
CA GLY A 90 6.42 10.71 -3.52
C GLY A 90 6.19 11.71 -2.39
N ILE A 91 5.36 12.75 -2.61
CA ILE A 91 4.98 13.70 -1.56
C ILE A 91 4.19 12.99 -0.46
N ALA A 92 3.12 12.28 -0.81
CA ALA A 92 2.28 11.59 0.16
C ALA A 92 3.08 10.59 1.02
N ASP A 93 3.91 9.75 0.39
CA ASP A 93 4.72 8.77 1.12
C ASP A 93 5.84 9.42 1.95
N SER A 94 6.42 10.54 1.50
CA SER A 94 7.47 11.20 2.28
C SER A 94 6.96 11.81 3.59
N GLY A 95 5.70 12.27 3.62
CA GLY A 95 5.07 12.88 4.80
C GLY A 95 4.31 11.90 5.66
N ASP A 96 3.47 11.07 5.03
CA ASP A 96 2.41 10.32 5.71
C ASP A 96 2.68 8.81 5.82
N ALA A 97 3.78 8.30 5.25
CA ALA A 97 4.07 6.88 5.36
C ALA A 97 4.31 6.47 6.83
N LEU A 98 3.75 5.31 7.17
CA LEU A 98 3.75 4.72 8.51
C LEU A 98 5.14 4.29 8.99
N THR A 99 6.01 3.92 8.05
CA THR A 99 7.33 3.37 8.35
C THR A 99 8.43 4.29 7.84
N TYR A 100 9.59 4.27 8.51
CA TYR A 100 10.78 4.97 8.03
C TYR A 100 11.16 4.53 6.61
N GLY A 101 11.04 3.22 6.32
CA GLY A 101 11.27 2.67 4.99
C GLY A 101 10.34 3.27 3.93
N GLY A 102 9.05 3.42 4.25
CA GLY A 102 8.07 4.05 3.38
C GLY A 102 8.42 5.51 3.08
N ARG A 103 8.87 6.28 4.07
CA ARG A 103 9.28 7.68 3.88
C ARG A 103 10.50 7.82 2.98
N ILE A 104 11.51 6.94 3.15
CA ILE A 104 12.69 6.91 2.27
C ILE A 104 12.31 6.50 0.85
N ALA A 105 11.38 5.55 0.70
CA ALA A 105 10.84 5.19 -0.61
C ALA A 105 10.12 6.38 -1.26
N GLY A 106 9.28 7.12 -0.52
CA GLY A 106 8.61 8.33 -0.99
C GLY A 106 9.59 9.41 -1.46
N LEU A 107 10.64 9.69 -0.68
CA LEU A 107 11.71 10.62 -1.08
C LEU A 107 12.44 10.14 -2.34
N THR A 108 12.70 8.84 -2.47
CA THR A 108 13.33 8.25 -3.66
C THR A 108 12.44 8.44 -4.89
N ILE A 109 11.13 8.18 -4.77
CA ILE A 109 10.15 8.39 -5.82
C ILE A 109 10.10 9.87 -6.23
N LEU A 110 10.20 10.80 -5.26
CA LEU A 110 10.24 12.23 -5.53
C LEU A 110 11.48 12.64 -6.33
N VAL A 111 12.66 12.10 -5.99
CA VAL A 111 13.89 12.29 -6.79
C VAL A 111 13.70 11.76 -8.21
N VAL A 112 13.09 10.59 -8.37
CA VAL A 112 12.79 10.01 -9.68
C VAL A 112 11.84 10.92 -10.48
N ALA A 113 10.82 11.49 -9.85
CA ALA A 113 9.92 12.46 -10.48
C ALA A 113 10.66 13.72 -10.96
N VAL A 114 11.62 14.22 -10.18
CA VAL A 114 12.48 15.36 -10.59
C VAL A 114 13.36 14.98 -11.79
N VAL A 115 13.93 13.77 -11.80
CA VAL A 115 14.70 13.26 -12.94
C VAL A 115 13.85 13.18 -14.21
N GLU A 116 12.59 12.76 -14.10
CA GLU A 116 11.63 12.75 -15.21
C GLU A 116 11.34 14.17 -15.75
N LEU A 117 11.18 15.17 -14.87
CA LEU A 117 11.03 16.57 -15.29
C LEU A 117 12.26 17.09 -16.02
N ILE A 118 13.46 16.74 -15.55
CA ILE A 118 14.72 17.07 -16.24
C ILE A 118 14.79 16.37 -17.59
N ALA A 119 14.34 15.11 -17.68
CA ALA A 119 14.25 14.38 -18.94
C ALA A 119 13.25 15.01 -19.92
N ALA A 120 12.12 15.52 -19.44
CA ALA A 120 11.16 16.26 -20.26
C ALA A 120 11.78 17.55 -20.82
N ALA A 121 12.49 18.33 -20.01
CA ALA A 121 13.21 19.51 -20.47
C ALA A 121 14.33 19.16 -21.46
N ALA A 122 15.05 18.05 -21.21
CA ALA A 122 16.06 17.54 -22.12
C ALA A 122 15.46 17.03 -23.44
N ALA A 123 14.21 16.55 -23.47
CA ALA A 123 13.53 16.13 -24.68
C ALA A 123 13.24 17.33 -25.59
N VAL A 124 12.80 18.46 -25.02
CA VAL A 124 12.67 19.71 -25.78
C VAL A 124 14.01 20.09 -26.42
N ASP A 125 15.11 20.06 -25.65
CA ASP A 125 16.43 20.32 -26.22
C ASP A 125 16.84 19.27 -27.27
N PHE A 126 16.59 17.97 -27.04
CA PHE A 126 17.04 16.91 -27.96
C PHE A 126 16.36 16.98 -29.33
N TRP A 127 15.07 17.33 -29.40
CA TRP A 127 14.30 17.41 -30.64
C TRP A 127 14.25 18.81 -31.28
N GLU A 128 14.50 19.90 -30.53
CA GLU A 128 14.51 21.27 -31.10
C GLU A 128 15.92 21.86 -31.27
N THR A 129 16.64 22.09 -30.17
CA THR A 129 17.81 22.99 -30.14
C THR A 129 19.17 22.28 -30.13
N ARG A 130 19.22 21.05 -29.62
CA ARG A 130 20.41 20.20 -29.39
C ARG A 130 21.62 20.96 -28.82
N ARG A 131 21.38 21.92 -27.91
CA ARG A 131 22.45 22.70 -27.27
C ARG A 131 23.19 21.83 -26.27
N TRP A 132 22.49 20.92 -25.59
CA TRP A 132 23.09 20.09 -24.57
C TRP A 132 23.56 18.75 -25.14
N ARG A 133 24.87 18.48 -25.01
CA ARG A 133 25.48 17.25 -25.55
C ARG A 133 24.89 15.95 -24.97
N TYR A 134 24.32 16.03 -23.77
CA TYR A 134 23.79 14.88 -23.03
C TYR A 134 22.26 14.76 -23.09
N SER A 135 21.55 15.66 -23.80
CA SER A 135 20.09 15.67 -23.83
C SER A 135 19.50 14.30 -24.22
N GLY A 136 20.00 13.69 -25.30
CA GLY A 136 19.53 12.37 -25.73
C GLY A 136 19.73 11.24 -24.70
N VAL A 137 20.81 11.30 -23.90
CA VAL A 137 21.07 10.31 -22.85
C VAL A 137 20.12 10.52 -21.68
N VAL A 138 19.90 11.77 -21.28
CA VAL A 138 19.00 12.10 -20.17
C VAL A 138 17.56 11.71 -20.51
N VAL A 139 17.12 11.98 -21.74
CA VAL A 139 15.82 11.52 -22.26
C VAL A 139 15.72 9.99 -22.23
N LEU A 140 16.76 9.29 -22.70
CA LEU A 140 16.79 7.83 -22.67
C LEU A 140 16.64 7.28 -21.25
N VAL A 141 17.31 7.88 -20.26
CA VAL A 141 17.18 7.52 -18.85
C VAL A 141 15.75 7.75 -18.35
N GLY A 142 15.14 8.90 -18.65
CA GLY A 142 13.74 9.18 -18.29
C GLY A 142 12.77 8.16 -18.89
N VAL A 143 12.86 7.89 -20.20
CA VAL A 143 11.98 6.90 -20.85
C VAL A 143 12.15 5.49 -20.24
N VAL A 144 13.37 5.09 -19.87
CA VAL A 144 13.61 3.82 -19.17
C VAL A 144 12.97 3.81 -17.78
N ILE A 145 13.11 4.89 -17.01
CA ILE A 145 12.45 5.04 -15.71
C ILE A 145 10.93 4.94 -15.88
N ALA A 146 10.35 5.69 -16.80
CA ALA A 146 8.92 5.65 -17.08
C ALA A 146 8.43 4.24 -17.45
N PHE A 147 9.19 3.51 -18.27
CA PHE A 147 8.90 2.11 -18.59
C PHE A 147 8.87 1.23 -17.33
N LEU A 148 9.88 1.34 -16.47
CA LEU A 148 10.00 0.55 -15.24
C LEU A 148 8.91 0.88 -14.22
N CYS A 149 8.59 2.16 -14.06
CA CYS A 149 7.48 2.61 -13.21
C CYS A 149 6.15 2.06 -13.73
N SER A 150 5.91 2.14 -15.04
CA SER A 150 4.70 1.59 -15.67
C SER A 150 4.60 0.08 -15.48
N MET A 151 5.69 -0.65 -15.72
CA MET A 151 5.75 -2.09 -15.47
C MET A 151 5.55 -2.43 -14.00
N SER A 152 6.11 -1.65 -13.07
CA SER A 152 5.93 -1.87 -11.63
C SER A 152 4.47 -1.69 -11.22
N VAL A 153 3.79 -0.66 -11.73
CA VAL A 153 2.35 -0.47 -11.50
C VAL A 153 1.56 -1.66 -12.03
N LEU A 154 1.87 -2.14 -13.25
CA LEU A 154 1.19 -3.31 -13.82
C LEU A 154 1.44 -4.59 -13.02
N LEU A 155 2.66 -4.82 -12.53
CA LEU A 155 2.98 -5.96 -11.69
C LEU A 155 2.24 -5.90 -10.35
N LEU A 156 2.17 -4.73 -9.71
CA LEU A 156 1.42 -4.53 -8.47
C LEU A 156 -0.09 -4.69 -8.65
N GLN A 157 -0.60 -4.57 -9.88
CA GLN A 157 -2.00 -4.80 -10.24
C GLN A 157 -2.33 -6.28 -10.51
N ILE A 158 -1.34 -7.18 -10.56
CA ILE A 158 -1.60 -8.62 -10.76
C ILE A 158 -2.36 -9.16 -9.54
N GLY A 159 -3.56 -9.70 -9.77
CA GLY A 159 -4.43 -10.20 -8.71
C GLY A 159 -5.24 -9.11 -7.99
N GLU A 160 -5.17 -7.86 -8.46
CA GLU A 160 -6.01 -6.76 -8.02
C GLU A 160 -7.13 -6.47 -9.01
N ARG A 161 -8.08 -5.61 -8.59
CA ARG A 161 -9.11 -5.14 -9.50
C ARG A 161 -8.54 -4.14 -10.48
N PHE A 162 -9.04 -4.21 -11.70
CA PHE A 162 -8.69 -3.27 -12.74
C PHE A 162 -9.08 -1.83 -12.34
N THR A 163 -8.10 -0.96 -12.19
CA THR A 163 -8.30 0.45 -11.85
C THR A 163 -7.95 1.36 -13.02
N GLY A 164 -8.28 2.65 -12.94
CA GLY A 164 -7.83 3.64 -13.92
C GLY A 164 -6.30 3.70 -14.03
N TYR A 165 -5.58 3.44 -12.94
CA TYR A 165 -4.12 3.37 -12.96
C TYR A 165 -3.58 2.18 -13.76
N THR A 166 -4.32 1.08 -13.86
CA THR A 166 -3.96 -0.04 -14.74
C THR A 166 -3.99 0.39 -16.20
N LEU A 167 -5.01 1.16 -16.62
CA LEU A 167 -5.07 1.72 -17.98
C LEU A 167 -3.93 2.70 -18.25
N ILE A 168 -3.66 3.61 -17.31
CA ILE A 168 -2.55 4.56 -17.42
C ILE A 168 -1.22 3.79 -17.52
N GLY A 169 -1.01 2.78 -16.66
CA GLY A 169 0.18 1.94 -16.68
C GLY A 169 0.36 1.19 -18.00
N MET A 170 -0.70 0.62 -18.59
CA MET A 170 -0.63 -0.04 -19.90
C MET A 170 -0.31 0.96 -21.01
N ALA A 171 -0.98 2.11 -21.02
CA ALA A 171 -0.75 3.16 -22.01
C ALA A 171 0.70 3.68 -21.95
N LEU A 172 1.21 3.95 -20.75
CA LEU A 172 2.58 4.40 -20.53
C LEU A 172 3.61 3.30 -20.83
N ALA A 173 3.33 2.03 -20.55
CA ALA A 173 4.21 0.92 -20.90
C ALA A 173 4.36 0.77 -22.43
N VAL A 174 3.25 0.88 -23.17
CA VAL A 174 3.28 0.86 -24.64
C VAL A 174 4.00 2.10 -25.17
N TRP A 175 3.65 3.29 -24.69
CA TRP A 175 4.27 4.54 -25.10
C TRP A 175 5.79 4.54 -24.84
N SER A 176 6.23 4.15 -23.65
CA SER A 176 7.65 4.12 -23.30
C SER A 176 8.42 3.07 -24.09
N SER A 177 7.79 1.94 -24.43
CA SER A 177 8.39 0.93 -25.34
C SER A 177 8.64 1.51 -26.73
N VAL A 178 7.65 2.23 -27.30
CA VAL A 178 7.79 2.89 -28.61
C VAL A 178 8.84 4.00 -28.55
N ALA A 179 8.79 4.86 -27.53
CA ALA A 179 9.77 5.93 -27.35
C ALA A 179 11.20 5.37 -27.18
N LEU A 180 11.37 4.28 -26.44
CA LEU A 180 12.64 3.60 -26.27
C LEU A 180 13.17 3.06 -27.60
N PHE A 181 12.31 2.41 -28.38
CA PHE A 181 12.66 1.92 -29.71
C PHE A 181 13.12 3.05 -30.65
N GLU A 182 12.40 4.17 -30.66
CA GLU A 182 12.78 5.36 -31.45
C GLU A 182 14.11 5.96 -30.97
N LEU A 183 14.33 6.10 -29.66
CA LEU A 183 15.60 6.62 -29.11
C LEU A 183 16.79 5.70 -29.41
N VAL A 184 16.57 4.38 -29.41
CA VAL A 184 17.56 3.37 -29.81
C VAL A 184 17.87 3.50 -31.30
N ARG A 185 16.84 3.66 -32.14
CA ARG A 185 16.98 3.88 -33.59
C ARG A 185 17.76 5.14 -33.91
N TYR A 186 17.48 6.25 -33.21
CA TYR A 186 18.22 7.52 -33.34
C TYR A 186 19.56 7.54 -32.61
N ARG A 187 19.94 6.42 -31.98
CA ARG A 187 21.23 6.25 -31.28
C ARG A 187 21.49 7.38 -30.28
N ALA A 188 20.49 7.74 -29.48
CA ALA A 188 20.56 8.81 -28.49
C ALA A 188 21.75 8.68 -27.51
N TRP A 189 22.30 7.46 -27.36
CA TRP A 189 23.51 7.16 -26.59
C TRP A 189 24.83 7.69 -27.17
N LYS A 190 24.89 8.15 -28.44
CA LYS A 190 26.14 8.60 -29.10
C LYS A 190 26.82 9.78 -28.38
N GLY A 191 26.11 10.50 -27.51
CA GLY A 191 26.67 11.58 -26.69
C GLY A 191 27.63 11.13 -25.58
N LEU A 192 27.57 9.86 -25.17
CA LEU A 192 28.40 9.32 -24.08
C LEU A 192 29.85 9.14 -24.51
N ARG A 193 30.76 9.90 -23.89
CA ARG A 193 32.22 9.68 -23.96
C ARG A 193 32.70 8.53 -23.07
N ILE A 194 31.90 8.15 -22.07
CA ILE A 194 32.23 7.11 -21.10
C ILE A 194 32.11 5.73 -21.79
N PRO A 195 33.04 4.78 -21.56
CA PRO A 195 32.96 3.45 -22.14
C PRO A 195 31.61 2.80 -21.80
N ARG A 196 30.91 2.29 -22.82
CA ARG A 196 29.56 1.69 -22.73
C ARG A 196 29.38 0.73 -21.55
N LYS A 197 30.45 0.03 -21.16
CA LYS A 197 30.47 -0.93 -20.05
C LYS A 197 30.17 -0.29 -18.68
N ILE A 198 30.67 0.92 -18.42
CA ILE A 198 30.45 1.58 -17.11
C ILE A 198 28.99 2.04 -16.99
N ALA A 199 28.43 2.62 -18.06
CA ALA A 199 27.03 3.06 -18.06
C ALA A 199 26.05 1.90 -17.85
N ILE A 200 26.30 0.76 -18.51
CA ILE A 200 25.50 -0.46 -18.31
C ILE A 200 25.60 -0.93 -16.85
N GLY A 201 26.80 -0.95 -16.27
CA GLY A 201 27.00 -1.36 -14.87
C GLY A 201 26.24 -0.50 -13.86
N VAL A 202 26.21 0.82 -14.06
CA VAL A 202 25.44 1.75 -13.21
C VAL A 202 23.95 1.49 -13.35
N ILE A 203 23.43 1.40 -14.59
CA ILE A 203 22.00 1.14 -14.83
C ILE A 203 21.58 -0.19 -14.19
N VAL A 204 22.29 -1.27 -14.45
CA VAL A 204 21.97 -2.60 -13.89
C VAL A 204 22.02 -2.58 -12.36
N SER A 205 23.02 -1.94 -11.76
CA SER A 205 23.12 -1.81 -10.31
C SER A 205 21.97 -1.00 -9.72
N THR A 206 21.58 0.11 -10.35
CA THR A 206 20.43 0.92 -9.91
C THR A 206 19.12 0.14 -10.02
N LEU A 207 18.93 -0.65 -11.08
CA LEU A 207 17.76 -1.52 -11.23
C LEU A 207 17.70 -2.61 -10.16
N LEU A 208 18.82 -3.27 -9.88
CA LEU A 208 18.91 -4.28 -8.82
C LEU A 208 18.65 -3.67 -7.44
N ALA A 209 19.20 -2.49 -7.17
CA ALA A 209 18.97 -1.77 -5.92
C ALA A 209 17.49 -1.37 -5.78
N ALA A 210 16.86 -0.85 -6.83
CA ALA A 210 15.45 -0.50 -6.86
C ALA A 210 14.56 -1.73 -6.67
N ALA A 211 14.86 -2.84 -7.34
CA ALA A 211 14.14 -4.10 -7.19
C ALA A 211 14.27 -4.68 -5.77
N ASN A 212 15.48 -4.62 -5.18
CA ASN A 212 15.71 -5.08 -3.81
C ASN A 212 15.03 -4.18 -2.77
N LEU A 213 14.98 -2.87 -3.01
CA LEU A 213 14.25 -1.93 -2.17
C LEU A 213 12.74 -2.20 -2.29
N ALA A 214 12.22 -2.38 -3.50
CA ALA A 214 10.83 -2.77 -3.72
C ALA A 214 10.49 -4.10 -3.02
N TYR A 215 11.36 -5.11 -3.12
CA TYR A 215 11.21 -6.37 -2.40
C TYR A 215 11.20 -6.16 -0.88
N SER A 216 12.10 -5.32 -0.36
CA SER A 216 12.17 -5.08 1.08
C SER A 216 10.99 -4.27 1.63
N GLN A 217 10.44 -3.34 0.84
CA GLN A 217 9.29 -2.54 1.26
C GLN A 217 7.96 -3.27 1.03
N VAL A 218 7.86 -4.02 -0.07
CA VAL A 218 6.66 -4.76 -0.42
C VAL A 218 6.64 -6.09 0.29
N TYR A 219 7.62 -6.97 0.12
CA TYR A 219 7.56 -8.37 0.58
C TYR A 219 7.93 -8.56 2.06
N VAL A 220 9.04 -7.97 2.56
CA VAL A 220 9.55 -8.30 3.91
C VAL A 220 8.54 -8.10 5.03
N PRO A 221 7.70 -7.04 5.05
CA PRO A 221 6.78 -6.96 6.16
C PRO A 221 5.73 -8.09 6.10
N TYR A 222 5.48 -8.80 4.98
CA TYR A 222 4.48 -9.91 4.86
C TYR A 222 4.74 -11.10 5.77
N VAL A 223 5.99 -11.34 6.19
CA VAL A 223 6.34 -12.58 6.90
C VAL A 223 6.22 -12.52 8.43
N THR A 224 6.08 -11.33 9.05
CA THR A 224 5.97 -11.24 10.52
C THR A 224 4.51 -11.31 10.98
N THR A 225 4.08 -12.44 11.54
CA THR A 225 2.75 -12.57 12.15
C THR A 225 2.67 -11.82 13.47
N PRO A 226 1.55 -11.12 13.78
CA PRO A 226 1.37 -10.54 15.11
C PRO A 226 1.32 -11.67 16.15
N LEU A 227 1.98 -11.46 17.29
CA LEU A 227 1.94 -12.40 18.42
C LEU A 227 1.11 -11.78 19.54
N ILE A 228 -0.18 -12.09 19.54
CA ILE A 228 -1.12 -11.62 20.56
C ILE A 228 -1.39 -12.77 21.53
N GLN A 229 -1.39 -12.44 22.81
CA GLN A 229 -1.84 -13.31 23.88
C GLN A 229 -3.14 -12.72 24.44
N SER A 230 -4.13 -13.57 24.67
CA SER A 230 -5.36 -13.16 25.34
C SER A 230 -5.77 -14.27 26.31
N GLY A 231 -6.49 -13.91 27.35
CA GLY A 231 -6.94 -14.86 28.35
C GLY A 231 -8.05 -14.31 29.21
N ALA A 232 -8.63 -15.23 29.97
CA ALA A 232 -9.60 -14.94 31.02
C ALA A 232 -9.17 -15.68 32.29
N GLU A 233 -9.38 -15.07 33.45
CA GLU A 233 -9.08 -15.66 34.76
C GLU A 233 -10.20 -15.29 35.75
N PHE A 234 -10.66 -16.26 36.55
CA PHE A 234 -11.62 -15.98 37.62
C PHE A 234 -10.91 -15.40 38.84
N LYS A 235 -11.34 -14.23 39.32
CA LYS A 235 -10.77 -13.58 40.51
C LYS A 235 -11.58 -13.88 41.76
N GLU A 236 -12.73 -13.25 41.87
CA GLU A 236 -13.58 -13.26 43.06
C GLU A 236 -14.99 -13.67 42.68
N ALA A 237 -15.68 -14.32 43.61
CA ALA A 237 -17.10 -14.56 43.52
C ALA A 237 -17.74 -14.10 44.83
N ASN A 238 -18.95 -13.54 44.76
CA ASN A 238 -19.69 -13.08 45.94
C ASN A 238 -21.19 -13.35 45.78
N ILE A 239 -21.83 -13.77 46.88
CA ILE A 239 -23.27 -13.92 47.03
C ILE A 239 -23.65 -13.21 48.32
N GLU A 240 -24.55 -12.23 48.23
CA GLU A 240 -24.95 -11.43 49.40
C GLU A 240 -25.78 -12.26 50.40
N LYS A 241 -26.73 -13.06 49.92
CA LYS A 241 -27.63 -13.92 50.72
C LYS A 241 -28.01 -15.16 49.93
N ASP A 242 -28.37 -16.25 50.60
CA ASP A 242 -28.86 -17.45 49.92
C ASP A 242 -30.12 -17.11 49.09
N GLY A 243 -30.12 -17.54 47.82
CA GLY A 243 -31.16 -17.21 46.84
C GLY A 243 -30.93 -15.89 46.07
N ALA A 244 -29.92 -15.10 46.43
CA ALA A 244 -29.50 -13.92 45.65
C ALA A 244 -28.68 -14.33 44.41
N PRO A 245 -28.57 -13.45 43.40
CA PRO A 245 -27.64 -13.66 42.28
C PRO A 245 -26.19 -13.82 42.77
N MET A 246 -25.43 -14.67 42.08
CA MET A 246 -23.98 -14.76 42.28
C MET A 246 -23.28 -13.80 41.34
N TYR A 247 -22.40 -12.95 41.87
CA TYR A 247 -21.54 -12.09 41.08
C TYR A 247 -20.15 -12.73 40.97
N VAL A 248 -19.69 -12.92 39.74
CA VAL A 248 -18.37 -13.49 39.45
C VAL A 248 -17.54 -12.45 38.71
N THR A 249 -16.39 -12.11 39.27
CA THR A 249 -15.43 -11.20 38.64
C THR A 249 -14.45 -12.00 37.80
N VAL A 250 -14.39 -11.67 36.51
CA VAL A 250 -13.51 -12.29 35.53
C VAL A 250 -12.52 -11.25 35.04
N HIS A 251 -11.23 -11.53 35.23
CA HIS A 251 -10.14 -10.74 34.70
C HIS A 251 -9.87 -11.14 33.26
N LEU A 252 -10.02 -10.21 32.34
CA LEU A 252 -9.80 -10.41 30.91
C LEU A 252 -8.59 -9.60 30.50
N TYR A 253 -7.70 -10.16 29.70
CA TYR A 253 -6.53 -9.44 29.20
C TYR A 253 -6.25 -9.73 27.73
N VAL A 254 -5.60 -8.77 27.10
CA VAL A 254 -4.95 -8.89 25.79
C VAL A 254 -3.57 -8.24 25.86
N LYS A 255 -2.56 -8.93 25.34
CA LYS A 255 -1.18 -8.48 25.32
C LYS A 255 -0.58 -8.66 23.95
N ASN A 256 0.12 -7.64 23.45
CA ASN A 256 0.96 -7.79 22.27
C ASN A 256 2.35 -8.26 22.68
N ALA A 257 2.57 -9.57 22.65
CA ALA A 257 3.87 -10.18 22.93
C ALA A 257 4.81 -10.16 21.69
N GLY A 258 4.35 -9.63 20.56
CA GLY A 258 5.10 -9.53 19.32
C GLY A 258 5.95 -8.27 19.21
N GLN A 259 6.56 -8.09 18.03
CA GLN A 259 7.40 -6.92 17.71
C GLN A 259 6.69 -5.88 16.84
N VAL A 260 5.46 -6.15 16.43
CA VAL A 260 4.71 -5.30 15.49
C VAL A 260 3.47 -4.75 16.16
N PRO A 261 3.19 -3.44 16.10
CA PRO A 261 1.98 -2.87 16.67
C PRO A 261 0.74 -3.34 15.90
N VAL A 262 -0.38 -3.48 16.60
CA VAL A 262 -1.67 -3.87 16.02
C VAL A 262 -2.78 -2.90 16.40
N TYR A 263 -3.84 -2.84 15.60
CA TYR A 263 -5.13 -2.31 16.01
C TYR A 263 -6.03 -3.47 16.44
N VAL A 264 -6.73 -3.31 17.55
CA VAL A 264 -7.79 -4.23 17.97
C VAL A 264 -9.06 -3.87 17.22
N LEU A 265 -9.52 -4.75 16.33
CA LEU A 265 -10.72 -4.52 15.53
C LEU A 265 -12.00 -4.77 16.34
N ALA A 266 -12.00 -5.82 17.15
CA ALA A 266 -13.04 -6.15 18.10
C ALA A 266 -12.52 -7.17 19.11
N SER A 267 -13.21 -7.25 20.23
CA SER A 267 -13.01 -8.27 21.25
C SER A 267 -14.36 -8.84 21.65
N ILE A 268 -14.38 -10.12 22.01
CA ILE A 268 -15.53 -10.75 22.62
C ILE A 268 -15.05 -11.69 23.72
N TYR A 269 -15.80 -11.80 24.80
CA TYR A 269 -15.63 -12.86 25.77
C TYR A 269 -16.96 -13.52 26.07
N TRP A 270 -16.89 -14.77 26.50
CA TRP A 270 -18.03 -15.56 26.88
C TRP A 270 -17.80 -16.18 28.25
N ILE A 271 -18.88 -16.21 29.04
CA ILE A 271 -18.99 -17.01 30.24
C ILE A 271 -20.06 -18.07 29.98
N HIS A 272 -19.67 -19.33 30.08
CA HIS A 272 -20.55 -20.47 29.88
C HIS A 272 -20.64 -21.32 31.13
N GLY A 273 -21.85 -21.83 31.41
CA GLY A 273 -22.05 -22.97 32.29
C GLY A 273 -22.01 -24.26 31.47
N ALA A 274 -21.36 -25.29 32.00
CA ALA A 274 -21.27 -26.58 31.33
C ALA A 274 -21.26 -27.75 32.34
N PRO A 275 -21.55 -28.99 31.88
CA PRO A 275 -21.09 -30.19 32.55
C PRO A 275 -19.56 -30.17 32.70
N ALA A 276 -18.99 -30.79 33.73
CA ALA A 276 -17.57 -30.78 34.02
C ALA A 276 -16.89 -31.58 32.94
N SER A 277 -15.98 -30.98 32.18
CA SER A 277 -15.45 -31.48 30.90
C SER A 277 -14.92 -32.94 30.91
N PRO A 278 -15.66 -33.98 30.45
CA PRO A 278 -15.05 -35.12 29.77
C PRO A 278 -14.59 -34.72 28.35
N PRO A 279 -13.74 -35.51 27.69
CA PRO A 279 -13.31 -35.28 26.30
C PRO A 279 -14.45 -35.22 25.26
N ASP A 280 -15.69 -35.57 25.63
CA ASP A 280 -16.84 -35.75 24.73
C ASP A 280 -17.93 -34.64 24.83
N VAL A 281 -17.72 -33.56 25.60
CA VAL A 281 -18.72 -32.47 25.70
C VAL A 281 -18.85 -31.75 24.35
N LYS A 282 -20.07 -31.68 23.82
CA LYS A 282 -20.34 -30.98 22.56
C LYS A 282 -20.54 -29.49 22.83
N MET A 283 -20.23 -28.64 21.85
CA MET A 283 -20.49 -27.20 21.94
C MET A 283 -21.96 -26.84 22.24
N ALA A 284 -22.90 -27.74 21.94
CA ALA A 284 -24.32 -27.58 22.22
C ALA A 284 -24.70 -27.78 23.70
N ASP A 285 -23.79 -28.34 24.52
CA ASP A 285 -24.03 -28.60 25.94
C ASP A 285 -23.62 -27.41 26.83
N TYR A 286 -23.07 -26.36 26.23
CA TYR A 286 -22.70 -25.12 26.91
C TYR A 286 -23.90 -24.17 26.93
N ASP A 287 -24.24 -23.67 28.12
CA ASP A 287 -25.25 -22.63 28.33
C ASP A 287 -24.55 -21.29 28.51
N LEU A 288 -24.83 -20.34 27.61
CA LEU A 288 -24.27 -19.00 27.63
C LEU A 288 -24.91 -18.20 28.75
N ILE A 289 -24.11 -17.94 29.78
CA ILE A 289 -24.48 -17.09 30.90
C ILE A 289 -24.37 -15.62 30.48
N TYR A 290 -23.25 -15.26 29.84
CA TYR A 290 -22.95 -13.87 29.50
C TYR A 290 -21.99 -13.76 28.32
N ASP A 291 -22.19 -12.75 27.46
CA ASP A 291 -21.27 -12.35 26.41
C ASP A 291 -21.01 -10.84 26.43
N GLY A 292 -19.75 -10.42 26.23
CA GLY A 292 -19.37 -9.01 26.30
C GLY A 292 -18.18 -8.64 25.43
N GLU A 293 -17.88 -7.35 25.34
CA GLU A 293 -16.65 -6.79 24.77
C GLU A 293 -15.76 -6.33 25.93
N PHE A 294 -14.43 -6.42 25.82
CA PHE A 294 -13.51 -6.04 26.91
C PHE A 294 -12.34 -5.15 26.48
N VAL A 295 -12.23 -4.89 25.18
CA VAL A 295 -11.25 -3.97 24.59
C VAL A 295 -11.97 -3.05 23.63
N GLN A 296 -11.68 -1.76 23.75
CA GLN A 296 -12.23 -0.72 22.88
C GLN A 296 -11.82 -0.96 21.41
N PRO A 297 -12.79 -1.08 20.48
CA PRO A 297 -12.49 -1.19 19.06
C PRO A 297 -11.71 0.01 18.54
N GLY A 298 -10.62 -0.27 17.83
CA GLY A 298 -9.71 0.74 17.29
C GLY A 298 -8.49 1.03 18.15
N LEU A 299 -8.43 0.49 19.36
CA LEU A 299 -7.27 0.66 20.24
C LEU A 299 -6.01 0.12 19.58
N ALA A 300 -4.96 0.93 19.53
CA ALA A 300 -3.65 0.50 19.09
C ALA A 300 -2.90 -0.16 20.26
N LEU A 301 -2.41 -1.38 20.07
CA LEU A 301 -1.64 -2.14 21.06
C LEU A 301 -0.19 -2.26 20.56
N ASN A 302 0.72 -1.52 21.18
CA ASN A 302 2.14 -1.53 20.82
C ASN A 302 2.85 -2.78 21.36
N PRO A 303 4.03 -3.15 20.81
CA PRO A 303 4.83 -4.25 21.35
C PRO A 303 5.06 -4.14 22.86
N GLY A 304 4.74 -5.21 23.58
CA GLY A 304 4.84 -5.30 25.06
C GLY A 304 3.65 -4.71 25.83
N GLU A 305 2.75 -3.99 25.17
CA GLU A 305 1.58 -3.37 25.80
C GLU A 305 0.51 -4.42 26.13
N GLU A 306 -0.18 -4.19 27.24
CA GLU A 306 -1.22 -5.07 27.77
C GLU A 306 -2.42 -4.22 28.19
N VAL A 307 -3.61 -4.68 27.83
CA VAL A 307 -4.88 -4.08 28.22
C VAL A 307 -5.67 -5.15 28.95
N ALA A 308 -6.12 -4.83 30.14
CA ALA A 308 -6.90 -5.74 30.95
C ALA A 308 -8.13 -5.04 31.55
N GLN A 309 -9.19 -5.80 31.75
CA GLN A 309 -10.44 -5.34 32.32
C GLN A 309 -11.02 -6.43 33.22
N ASP A 310 -11.56 -6.02 34.37
CA ASP A 310 -12.37 -6.88 35.22
C ASP A 310 -13.84 -6.73 34.82
N ALA A 311 -14.47 -7.84 34.45
CA ALA A 311 -15.89 -7.92 34.16
C ALA A 311 -16.63 -8.61 35.31
N VAL A 312 -17.69 -7.99 35.81
CA VAL A 312 -18.55 -8.59 36.84
C VAL A 312 -19.77 -9.17 36.15
N VAL A 313 -19.95 -10.48 36.29
CA VAL A 313 -21.04 -11.24 35.66
C VAL A 313 -22.03 -11.70 36.72
N GLU A 314 -23.31 -11.43 36.48
CA GLU A 314 -24.41 -11.87 37.34
C GLU A 314 -24.95 -13.22 36.87
N ILE A 315 -24.92 -14.22 37.76
CA ILE A 315 -25.53 -15.53 37.55
C ILE A 315 -26.80 -15.61 38.38
N LYS A 316 -27.94 -15.59 37.68
CA LYS A 316 -29.26 -15.69 38.28
C LYS A 316 -29.60 -17.13 38.64
N ASP A 317 -30.18 -17.31 39.83
CA ASP A 317 -30.51 -18.60 40.44
C ASP A 317 -29.31 -19.57 40.45
N PRO A 318 -28.20 -19.21 41.13
CA PRO A 318 -26.95 -19.95 41.02
C PRO A 318 -27.01 -21.37 41.63
N VAL A 319 -28.07 -21.72 42.38
CA VAL A 319 -28.25 -23.08 42.91
C VAL A 319 -29.06 -23.96 41.95
N GLY A 320 -30.02 -23.39 41.22
CA GLY A 320 -30.91 -24.13 40.32
C GLY A 320 -30.32 -24.48 38.95
N ARG A 321 -29.20 -23.87 38.54
CA ARG A 321 -28.65 -24.01 37.18
C ARG A 321 -28.05 -25.38 36.85
N GLY A 322 -27.69 -26.20 37.84
CA GLY A 322 -27.15 -27.54 37.62
C GLY A 322 -25.80 -27.60 36.88
N TYR A 323 -25.08 -26.48 36.75
CA TYR A 323 -23.76 -26.45 36.14
C TYR A 323 -22.75 -27.21 37.02
N GLU A 324 -21.81 -27.89 36.37
CA GLU A 324 -20.70 -28.55 37.07
C GLU A 324 -19.43 -27.70 37.00
N ALA A 325 -19.24 -26.94 35.91
CA ALA A 325 -18.15 -25.99 35.72
C ALA A 325 -18.63 -24.67 35.10
N ILE A 326 -17.92 -23.57 35.40
CA ILE A 326 -18.00 -22.32 34.62
C ILE A 326 -16.73 -22.16 33.83
N ARG A 327 -16.91 -21.81 32.56
CA ARG A 327 -15.85 -21.50 31.62
C ARG A 327 -15.85 -20.02 31.26
N ALA A 328 -14.69 -19.39 31.29
CA ALA A 328 -14.46 -18.07 30.74
C ALA A 328 -13.48 -18.16 29.57
N GLN A 329 -13.82 -17.52 28.45
CA GLN A 329 -12.96 -17.48 27.28
C GLN A 329 -13.04 -16.10 26.62
N ALA A 330 -11.88 -15.60 26.19
CA ALA A 330 -11.75 -14.36 25.46
C ALA A 330 -11.27 -14.62 24.02
N GLU A 331 -11.68 -13.76 23.11
CA GLU A 331 -11.26 -13.77 21.72
C GLU A 331 -11.09 -12.33 21.22
N VAL A 332 -10.05 -12.11 20.42
CA VAL A 332 -9.72 -10.80 19.88
C VAL A 332 -9.37 -10.89 18.40
N TYR A 333 -9.84 -9.91 17.64
CA TYR A 333 -9.48 -9.74 16.23
C TYR A 333 -8.55 -8.55 16.13
N VAL A 334 -7.37 -8.78 15.56
CA VAL A 334 -6.35 -7.75 15.41
C VAL A 334 -5.90 -7.63 13.97
N ILE A 335 -5.41 -6.45 13.63
CA ILE A 335 -4.87 -6.15 12.31
C ILE A 335 -3.60 -5.32 12.50
N ARG A 336 -2.60 -5.50 11.64
CA ARG A 336 -1.31 -4.85 11.82
C ARG A 336 -1.37 -3.35 11.54
N LYS A 337 -0.88 -2.56 12.49
CA LYS A 337 -0.84 -1.09 12.41
C LYS A 337 0.25 -0.59 11.47
N ASP A 338 1.32 -1.35 11.23
CA ASP A 338 2.37 -0.99 10.28
C ASP A 338 1.97 -1.23 8.81
N ARG A 339 0.80 -1.85 8.58
CA ARG A 339 0.32 -2.22 7.24
C ARG A 339 -0.80 -1.36 6.71
N MET A 340 -1.56 -0.77 7.62
CA MET A 340 -2.63 0.13 7.27
C MET A 340 -2.85 1.16 8.36
N MET A 341 -3.35 2.32 7.96
CA MET A 341 -3.93 3.30 8.86
C MET A 341 -5.44 3.11 8.86
N MET A 342 -6.00 3.03 10.06
CA MET A 342 -7.44 3.07 10.27
C MET A 342 -7.84 4.49 10.63
N THR A 343 -8.92 5.01 10.03
CA THR A 343 -9.42 6.35 10.34
C THR A 343 -9.76 6.48 11.82
N SER A 344 -9.51 7.65 12.43
CA SER A 344 -9.75 7.95 13.84
C SER A 344 -11.19 7.72 14.31
N ASP A 345 -12.15 7.68 13.39
CA ASP A 345 -13.57 7.54 13.69
C ASP A 345 -14.04 6.08 13.83
N TYR A 346 -13.15 5.09 13.78
CA TYR A 346 -13.55 3.68 13.85
C TYR A 346 -14.37 3.35 15.10
N GLU A 347 -13.95 3.82 16.27
CA GLU A 347 -14.71 3.63 17.51
C GLU A 347 -16.12 4.25 17.43
N ARG A 348 -16.22 5.45 16.85
CA ARG A 348 -17.47 6.20 16.68
C ARG A 348 -18.35 5.67 15.56
N SER A 349 -17.85 4.72 14.77
CA SER A 349 -18.57 4.15 13.63
C SER A 349 -19.63 3.11 14.02
N LYS A 350 -19.77 2.77 15.32
CA LYS A 350 -20.75 1.78 15.80
C LYS A 350 -22.16 2.14 15.35
N VAL A 351 -22.82 1.19 14.69
CA VAL A 351 -24.24 1.27 14.34
C VAL A 351 -24.96 0.05 14.90
N GLU A 352 -26.07 0.25 15.59
CA GLU A 352 -26.88 -0.80 16.23
C GLU A 352 -28.38 -0.51 16.15
N GLY A 353 -29.20 -1.50 16.50
CA GLY A 353 -30.67 -1.41 16.53
C GLY A 353 -31.28 -0.95 15.20
N ARG A 354 -32.28 -0.06 15.25
CA ARG A 354 -32.99 0.45 14.06
C ARG A 354 -32.06 1.10 13.03
N ARG A 355 -30.96 1.73 13.47
CA ARG A 355 -29.99 2.35 12.53
C ARG A 355 -29.22 1.29 11.75
N LEU A 356 -28.98 0.12 12.36
CA LEU A 356 -28.33 -1.00 11.68
C LEU A 356 -29.27 -1.62 10.65
N GLU A 357 -30.53 -1.84 11.02
CA GLU A 357 -31.58 -2.34 10.12
C GLU A 357 -31.76 -1.43 8.91
N ALA A 358 -31.82 -0.11 9.13
CA ALA A 358 -31.95 0.88 8.05
C ALA A 358 -30.72 0.96 7.14
N LYS A 359 -29.54 0.53 7.62
CA LYS A 359 -28.27 0.53 6.87
C LYS A 359 -27.80 -0.89 6.51
N HIS A 360 -28.72 -1.87 6.53
CA HIS A 360 -28.42 -3.25 6.19
C HIS A 360 -28.09 -3.33 4.70
N GLU A 361 -26.91 -3.83 4.38
CA GLU A 361 -26.46 -4.03 3.00
C GLU A 361 -26.70 -5.47 2.57
N LYS A 362 -26.88 -5.70 1.26
CA LYS A 362 -27.00 -7.06 0.73
C LYS A 362 -25.74 -7.85 1.08
N GLY A 363 -25.93 -8.96 1.82
CA GLY A 363 -24.85 -9.82 2.26
C GLY A 363 -24.31 -9.50 3.65
N ASP A 364 -24.84 -8.50 4.36
CA ASP A 364 -24.56 -8.33 5.80
C ASP A 364 -24.97 -9.62 6.56
N PRO A 365 -24.23 -10.01 7.62
CA PRO A 365 -24.60 -11.18 8.42
C PRO A 365 -26.02 -11.06 8.98
N PRO A 366 -26.83 -12.14 8.94
CA PRO A 366 -28.12 -12.13 9.61
C PRO A 366 -27.92 -11.98 11.13
N HIS A 367 -28.89 -11.38 11.82
CA HIS A 367 -28.87 -11.24 13.29
C HIS A 367 -27.64 -10.48 13.85
N ALA A 368 -27.07 -9.55 13.08
CA ALA A 368 -26.06 -8.65 13.59
C ALA A 368 -26.66 -7.74 14.70
N LYS A 369 -26.03 -7.73 15.88
CA LYS A 369 -26.39 -6.85 17.01
C LYS A 369 -25.87 -5.42 16.77
N TYR A 370 -24.63 -5.30 16.30
CA TYR A 370 -24.01 -4.03 15.90
C TYR A 370 -23.00 -4.22 14.77
N ARG A 371 -22.60 -3.11 14.15
CA ARG A 371 -21.57 -3.04 13.10
C ARG A 371 -20.63 -1.86 13.36
N TYR A 372 -19.32 -2.11 13.31
CA TYR A 372 -18.27 -1.09 13.16
C TYR A 372 -17.80 -1.05 11.71
N ARG A 373 -17.44 0.13 11.21
CA ARG A 373 -16.94 0.32 9.85
C ARG A 373 -15.99 1.51 9.76
N ALA A 374 -14.78 1.30 9.28
CA ALA A 374 -13.84 2.37 8.96
C ALA A 374 -13.24 2.18 7.58
N GLU A 375 -12.88 3.29 6.96
CA GLU A 375 -11.95 3.26 5.83
C GLU A 375 -10.55 2.97 6.34
N ILE A 376 -9.79 2.25 5.53
CA ILE A 376 -8.39 1.97 5.81
C ILE A 376 -7.56 2.40 4.60
N SER A 377 -6.42 3.03 4.87
CA SER A 377 -5.38 3.29 3.87
C SER A 377 -4.21 2.35 4.12
N ASN A 378 -3.55 1.90 3.06
CA ASN A 378 -2.35 1.09 3.14
C ASN A 378 -1.17 1.93 3.68
N SER A 379 -0.10 1.24 4.09
CA SER A 379 1.13 1.86 4.59
C SER A 379 1.86 2.79 3.62
N SER A 380 1.51 2.75 2.33
CA SER A 380 2.05 3.62 1.30
C SER A 380 1.02 3.97 0.24
N GLU A 381 1.19 5.13 -0.38
CA GLU A 381 0.33 5.69 -1.40
C GLU A 381 0.41 4.91 -2.70
N ILE A 382 1.58 4.36 -3.04
CA ILE A 382 1.68 3.43 -4.18
C ILE A 382 0.73 2.22 -4.02
N LEU A 383 0.53 1.72 -2.79
CA LEU A 383 -0.41 0.64 -2.51
C LEU A 383 -1.86 1.13 -2.53
N ASN A 384 -2.14 2.36 -2.07
CA ASN A 384 -3.48 2.95 -2.16
C ASN A 384 -3.93 3.13 -3.61
N VAL A 385 -3.04 3.68 -4.44
CA VAL A 385 -3.23 3.88 -5.87
C VAL A 385 -3.48 2.55 -6.58
N THR A 386 -2.71 1.51 -6.24
CA THR A 386 -2.81 0.22 -6.93
C THR A 386 -3.96 -0.65 -6.44
N ARG A 387 -4.23 -0.69 -5.13
CA ARG A 387 -5.26 -1.55 -4.53
C ARG A 387 -6.64 -0.90 -4.45
N GLY A 388 -6.71 0.40 -4.66
CA GLY A 388 -7.90 1.20 -4.44
C GLY A 388 -8.26 1.32 -2.96
N ARG A 389 -9.42 1.95 -2.72
CA ARG A 389 -9.95 2.16 -1.36
C ARG A 389 -10.36 0.84 -0.74
N GLN A 390 -10.07 0.70 0.55
CA GLN A 390 -10.39 -0.47 1.34
C GLN A 390 -11.17 -0.03 2.59
N ARG A 391 -11.98 -0.93 3.14
CA ARG A 391 -12.66 -0.73 4.41
C ARG A 391 -12.51 -1.98 5.28
N VAL A 392 -12.47 -1.76 6.58
CA VAL A 392 -12.70 -2.82 7.56
C VAL A 392 -14.13 -2.69 8.06
N THR A 393 -14.87 -3.79 8.09
CA THR A 393 -16.20 -3.87 8.67
C THR A 393 -16.25 -5.01 9.65
N VAL A 394 -16.78 -4.77 10.84
CA VAL A 394 -16.86 -5.76 11.90
C VAL A 394 -18.29 -5.82 12.41
N TRP A 395 -18.84 -7.02 12.53
CA TRP A 395 -20.17 -7.26 13.08
C TRP A 395 -20.06 -8.15 14.30
N LYS A 396 -20.83 -7.84 15.34
CA LYS A 396 -21.17 -8.85 16.35
C LYS A 396 -22.47 -9.50 15.97
N VAL A 397 -22.45 -10.81 15.81
CA VAL A 397 -23.57 -11.60 15.34
C VAL A 397 -24.10 -12.45 16.47
N ALA A 398 -25.42 -12.43 16.67
CA ALA A 398 -26.06 -13.35 17.61
C ALA A 398 -25.95 -14.78 17.08
N GLY A 399 -25.54 -15.72 17.94
CA GLY A 399 -25.29 -17.12 17.56
C GLY A 399 -25.85 -18.13 18.55
N GLY A 400 -26.92 -17.77 19.26
CA GLY A 400 -27.38 -18.56 20.42
C GLY A 400 -26.30 -18.59 21.49
N GLU A 401 -25.84 -19.80 21.82
CA GLU A 401 -24.79 -20.05 22.82
C GLU A 401 -23.41 -19.53 22.43
N TRP A 402 -23.17 -19.30 21.14
CA TRP A 402 -21.86 -18.88 20.61
C TRP A 402 -21.99 -17.63 19.72
N PRO A 403 -22.33 -16.46 20.30
CA PRO A 403 -22.24 -15.21 19.56
C PRO A 403 -20.80 -15.02 19.09
N HIS A 404 -20.62 -14.51 17.88
CA HIS A 404 -19.29 -14.41 17.27
C HIS A 404 -19.10 -13.06 16.59
N ILE A 405 -17.85 -12.78 16.26
CA ILE A 405 -17.48 -11.60 15.49
C ILE A 405 -17.22 -12.03 14.04
N ASN A 406 -17.85 -11.34 13.10
CA ASN A 406 -17.49 -11.44 11.69
C ASN A 406 -16.67 -10.20 11.32
N VAL A 407 -15.53 -10.42 10.67
CA VAL A 407 -14.64 -9.35 10.21
C VAL A 407 -14.49 -9.46 8.70
N ASP A 408 -14.64 -8.34 8.01
CA ASP A 408 -14.39 -8.26 6.58
C ASP A 408 -13.41 -7.13 6.30
N VAL A 409 -12.41 -7.41 5.45
CA VAL A 409 -11.51 -6.40 4.89
C VAL A 409 -11.63 -6.46 3.37
N SER A 410 -12.31 -5.47 2.81
CA SER A 410 -12.66 -5.50 1.39
C SER A 410 -12.81 -4.09 0.80
N PRO A 411 -12.78 -3.96 -0.54
CA PRO A 411 -13.14 -2.70 -1.19
C PRO A 411 -14.62 -2.34 -0.97
N PRO A 412 -15.00 -1.07 -1.09
CA PRO A 412 -16.39 -0.65 -1.05
C PRO A 412 -17.27 -1.45 -2.02
N GLY A 413 -18.42 -1.93 -1.54
CA GLY A 413 -19.41 -2.67 -2.34
C GLY A 413 -19.14 -4.17 -2.50
N GLU A 414 -18.00 -4.69 -2.04
CA GLU A 414 -17.75 -6.14 -1.99
C GLU A 414 -17.55 -6.63 -0.56
N ARG A 415 -17.75 -7.94 -0.37
CA ARG A 415 -17.65 -8.61 0.91
C ARG A 415 -16.68 -9.78 0.80
N ILE A 416 -15.56 -9.69 1.52
CA ILE A 416 -14.60 -10.77 1.66
C ILE A 416 -14.53 -11.08 3.15
N SER A 417 -15.26 -12.12 3.56
CA SER A 417 -15.39 -12.44 4.98
C SER A 417 -14.22 -13.27 5.46
N PHE A 418 -13.68 -12.87 6.61
CA PHE A 418 -12.62 -13.59 7.29
C PHE A 418 -13.23 -14.78 8.04
N ASP A 419 -12.98 -16.00 7.56
CA ASP A 419 -13.36 -17.24 8.24
C ASP A 419 -12.13 -17.91 8.85
N PRO A 420 -11.91 -17.81 10.18
CA PRO A 420 -10.71 -18.34 10.81
C PRO A 420 -10.47 -19.84 10.59
N ASN A 421 -11.53 -20.60 10.29
CA ASN A 421 -11.43 -22.04 10.03
C ASN A 421 -10.97 -22.37 8.60
N ARG A 422 -10.86 -21.36 7.73
CA ARG A 422 -10.45 -21.47 6.33
C ARG A 422 -9.28 -20.52 6.05
N PRO A 423 -8.09 -20.75 6.61
CA PRO A 423 -6.96 -19.83 6.47
C PRO A 423 -6.57 -19.55 5.01
N TYR A 424 -6.67 -20.55 4.12
CA TYR A 424 -6.41 -20.37 2.68
C TYR A 424 -7.41 -19.43 1.99
N ALA A 425 -8.67 -19.37 2.46
CA ALA A 425 -9.64 -18.41 1.92
C ALA A 425 -9.34 -16.97 2.39
N ASN A 426 -8.62 -16.83 3.51
CA ASN A 426 -8.25 -15.55 4.11
C ASN A 426 -6.82 -15.12 3.81
N GLU A 427 -6.06 -15.89 3.03
CA GLU A 427 -4.65 -15.66 2.76
C GLU A 427 -4.41 -14.19 2.37
N LYS A 428 -5.23 -13.66 1.46
CA LYS A 428 -5.19 -12.26 1.04
C LYS A 428 -5.29 -11.26 2.20
N ALA A 429 -6.17 -11.49 3.17
CA ALA A 429 -6.37 -10.58 4.32
C ALA A 429 -5.26 -10.75 5.39
N ILE A 430 -4.85 -11.99 5.63
CA ILE A 430 -3.76 -12.34 6.57
C ILE A 430 -2.44 -11.75 6.07
N GLU A 431 -2.07 -12.04 4.82
CA GLU A 431 -0.82 -11.59 4.22
C GLU A 431 -0.74 -10.07 4.13
N ARG A 432 -1.77 -9.43 3.57
CA ARG A 432 -1.75 -7.98 3.32
C ARG A 432 -1.82 -7.17 4.58
N TYR A 433 -2.74 -7.51 5.47
CA TYR A 433 -3.09 -6.67 6.60
C TYR A 433 -2.67 -7.27 7.94
N GLY A 434 -2.18 -8.50 7.98
CA GLY A 434 -1.89 -9.19 9.23
C GLY A 434 -3.16 -9.47 10.03
N LEU A 435 -4.32 -9.58 9.38
CA LEU A 435 -5.58 -9.84 10.06
C LEU A 435 -5.51 -11.22 10.73
N THR A 436 -5.69 -11.25 12.04
CA THR A 436 -5.57 -12.46 12.85
C THR A 436 -6.68 -12.50 13.89
N GLN A 437 -7.31 -13.66 14.06
CA GLN A 437 -8.14 -13.97 15.22
C GLN A 437 -7.26 -14.70 16.23
N VAL A 438 -7.28 -14.23 17.48
CA VAL A 438 -6.60 -14.90 18.59
C VAL A 438 -7.65 -15.28 19.62
N ARG A 439 -7.82 -16.59 19.78
CA ARG A 439 -8.62 -17.18 20.83
C ARG A 439 -7.73 -17.40 22.05
N GLY A 440 -8.08 -16.75 23.15
CA GLY A 440 -7.29 -16.74 24.36
C GLY A 440 -7.35 -18.04 25.16
N THR A 441 -6.56 -18.09 26.23
CA THR A 441 -6.63 -19.17 27.21
C THR A 441 -8.04 -19.25 27.80
N THR A 442 -8.48 -20.48 28.03
CA THR A 442 -9.74 -20.75 28.72
C THR A 442 -9.44 -20.91 30.20
N ALA A 443 -10.15 -20.16 31.05
CA ALA A 443 -10.24 -20.48 32.46
C ALA A 443 -11.49 -21.33 32.70
N GLU A 444 -11.34 -22.42 33.43
CA GLU A 444 -12.43 -23.27 33.85
C GLU A 444 -12.31 -23.48 35.36
N THR A 445 -13.40 -23.26 36.08
CA THR A 445 -13.46 -23.47 37.53
C THR A 445 -14.68 -24.32 37.88
N PRO A 446 -14.55 -25.33 38.75
CA PRO A 446 -15.70 -26.09 39.24
C PRO A 446 -16.75 -25.16 39.83
N TYR A 447 -18.01 -25.32 39.41
CA TYR A 447 -19.09 -24.41 39.81
C TYR A 447 -19.35 -24.45 41.31
N LYS A 448 -19.27 -25.64 41.91
CA LYS A 448 -19.40 -25.85 43.36
C LYS A 448 -18.36 -25.07 44.15
N GLU A 449 -17.11 -25.05 43.68
CA GLU A 449 -16.03 -24.31 44.33
C GLU A 449 -16.28 -22.80 44.29
N LEU A 450 -16.77 -22.28 43.16
CA LEU A 450 -17.16 -20.88 43.04
C LEU A 450 -18.31 -20.51 43.99
N LEU A 451 -19.33 -21.36 44.11
CA LEU A 451 -20.44 -21.16 45.04
C LEU A 451 -19.99 -21.13 46.51
N GLU A 452 -19.10 -22.04 46.90
CA GLU A 452 -18.54 -22.09 48.26
C GLU A 452 -17.70 -20.86 48.56
N LYS A 453 -16.81 -20.47 47.63
CA LYS A 453 -16.02 -19.24 47.73
C LYS A 453 -16.94 -18.02 47.89
N ALA A 454 -17.96 -17.89 47.05
CA ALA A 454 -18.90 -16.78 47.08
C ALA A 454 -19.64 -16.61 48.41
N ARG A 455 -20.06 -17.73 49.02
CA ARG A 455 -20.71 -17.75 50.34
C ARG A 455 -19.76 -17.39 51.48
N SER A 456 -18.49 -17.77 51.37
CA SER A 456 -17.49 -17.48 52.40
C SER A 456 -17.17 -15.98 52.47
N THR A 457 -17.09 -15.31 51.32
CA THR A 457 -16.84 -13.87 51.22
C THR A 457 -18.00 -13.05 51.78
N GLY A 458 -19.25 -13.43 51.49
CA GLY A 458 -20.45 -12.76 52.01
C GLY A 458 -20.57 -12.82 53.54
N LYS A 459 -20.06 -13.88 54.19
CA LYS A 459 -20.05 -14.01 55.65
C LYS A 459 -18.97 -13.16 56.35
N ALA A 460 -17.84 -12.90 55.68
CA ALA A 460 -16.73 -12.13 56.24
C ALA A 460 -16.98 -10.60 56.25
N ALA A 461 -17.94 -10.12 55.45
CA ALA A 461 -18.33 -8.70 55.38
C ALA A 461 -19.50 -8.33 56.33
N GLY A 462 -19.86 -9.20 57.28
CA GLY A 462 -20.84 -8.89 58.33
C GLY A 462 -20.37 -7.74 59.24
N PRO A 463 -21.29 -6.98 59.86
CA PRO A 463 -20.99 -5.68 60.45
C PRO A 463 -19.93 -5.80 61.54
N ALA A 464 -18.86 -5.01 61.41
CA ALA A 464 -18.07 -4.61 62.57
C ALA A 464 -18.99 -3.77 63.46
N GLU A 465 -19.31 -4.29 64.65
CA GLU A 465 -20.09 -3.58 65.68
C GLU A 465 -19.43 -2.27 66.12
#